data_AF-A0A371P9X4-F1
#
_entry.id   AF-A0A371P9X4-F1
#
_cell.length_a   1.000
_cell.length_b   1.000
_cell.length_c   1.000
_cell.angle_alpha   90.00
_cell.angle_beta   90.00
_cell.angle_gamma   90.00
#
_symmetry.space_group_name_H-M   'P 1'
#
loop_
_entity.id
_entity.type
_entity.pdbx_description
1 polymer ?
#
loop_
_entity_poly.entity_id
_entity_poly.type
_entity_poly.pdbx_seq_one_letter_code
_entity_poly.pdbx_strand_id
1 'polypeptide(L)'
;MVGYKGWGDRIVSMHPCPCCGYRTLPGRRDYDLCPVCCWEDEGLEPWEFSGPNGQTLVHAQHAYLSDDRPYNQREGNVRAPRKQEARDPDWQPFERTPELVARADEADAEFEREYEADRRRVAEEIAADPKGPMKEYNAAVAALQARASDLPYREVKGQLRHISNTHGVPWSAAHLELQSRLMTNENYYRGHLLRTLSWMVRYSQPRTCRQRWHEVRTGTIHFGFAR
;
A
#
# COMPACT_ATOMS: atom_id res chain seq x y z
N MET A 1 -0.11 -36.24 -16.99
CA MET A 1 -1.57 -36.13 -16.77
C MET A 1 -1.84 -36.33 -15.29
N VAL A 2 -1.96 -35.24 -14.54
CA VAL A 2 -2.49 -35.28 -13.17
C VAL A 2 -3.85 -34.61 -13.25
N GLY A 3 -4.89 -35.45 -13.25
CA GLY A 3 -6.28 -35.01 -13.34
C GLY A 3 -6.73 -34.44 -12.00
N TYR A 4 -7.03 -33.14 -11.98
CA TYR A 4 -7.78 -32.56 -10.88
C TYR A 4 -9.23 -33.02 -10.99
N LYS A 5 -9.68 -33.81 -10.01
CA LYS A 5 -11.10 -34.02 -9.72
C LYS A 5 -11.70 -32.66 -9.37
N GLY A 6 -12.25 -31.99 -10.38
CA GLY A 6 -12.90 -30.68 -10.26
C GLY A 6 -14.20 -30.82 -9.49
N TRP A 7 -14.34 -30.00 -8.47
CA TRP A 7 -15.45 -29.99 -7.54
C TRP A 7 -16.76 -29.74 -8.27
N GLY A 8 -17.76 -30.59 -7.99
CA GLY A 8 -19.08 -30.51 -8.58
C GLY A 8 -19.73 -29.13 -8.37
N ASP A 9 -20.41 -28.70 -9.42
CA ASP A 9 -21.40 -27.63 -9.54
C ASP A 9 -22.05 -27.18 -8.22
N ARG A 10 -21.33 -26.37 -7.43
CA ARG A 10 -22.00 -25.36 -6.60
C ARG A 10 -22.14 -24.13 -7.48
N ILE A 11 -23.35 -23.88 -7.96
CA ILE A 11 -23.75 -22.54 -8.37
C ILE A 11 -23.61 -21.69 -7.10
N VAL A 12 -22.47 -21.01 -6.94
CA VAL A 12 -22.31 -20.00 -5.90
C VAL A 12 -23.20 -18.85 -6.33
N SER A 13 -24.34 -18.69 -5.66
CA SER A 13 -25.23 -17.57 -5.89
C SER A 13 -24.52 -16.30 -5.41
N MET A 14 -24.20 -15.40 -6.34
CA MET A 14 -23.60 -14.12 -5.99
C MET A 14 -24.62 -13.23 -5.25
N HIS A 15 -24.13 -12.51 -4.25
CA HIS A 15 -24.90 -11.58 -3.44
C HIS A 15 -24.91 -10.17 -4.06
N PRO A 16 -26.02 -9.42 -3.91
CA PRO A 16 -26.09 -8.04 -4.37
C PRO A 16 -25.13 -7.15 -3.58
N CYS A 17 -24.37 -6.33 -4.31
CA CYS A 17 -23.62 -5.25 -3.70
C CYS A 17 -24.60 -4.25 -3.04
N PRO A 18 -24.38 -3.83 -1.78
CA PRO A 18 -25.28 -2.89 -1.12
C PRO A 18 -25.29 -1.51 -1.80
N CYS A 19 -24.19 -1.12 -2.46
CA CYS A 19 -24.08 0.17 -3.14
C CYS A 19 -24.75 0.18 -4.52
N CYS A 20 -24.43 -0.76 -5.41
CA CYS A 20 -24.97 -0.73 -6.78
C CYS A 20 -26.10 -1.74 -7.05
N GLY A 21 -26.34 -2.70 -6.17
CA GLY A 21 -27.39 -3.72 -6.31
C GLY A 21 -27.07 -4.87 -7.26
N TYR A 22 -25.95 -4.84 -7.99
CA TYR A 22 -25.55 -5.93 -8.88
C TYR A 22 -25.01 -7.14 -8.10
N ARG A 23 -25.42 -8.35 -8.49
CA ARG A 23 -24.98 -9.61 -7.87
C ARG A 23 -23.53 -9.94 -8.21
N THR A 24 -22.62 -9.39 -7.42
CA THR A 24 -21.17 -9.37 -7.72
C THR A 24 -20.29 -9.81 -6.56
N LEU A 25 -20.87 -9.97 -5.36
CA LEU A 25 -20.13 -10.38 -4.16
C LEU A 25 -20.29 -11.88 -3.93
N PRO A 26 -19.21 -12.63 -3.59
CA PRO A 26 -19.31 -14.04 -3.26
C PRO A 26 -19.91 -14.28 -1.87
N GLY A 27 -19.87 -13.28 -0.99
CA GLY A 27 -20.49 -13.26 0.33
C GLY A 27 -21.06 -11.88 0.70
N ARG A 28 -21.64 -11.73 1.90
CA ARG A 28 -22.14 -10.44 2.41
C ARG A 28 -21.42 -10.11 3.69
N ARG A 29 -21.00 -8.85 3.84
CA ARG A 29 -20.21 -8.38 4.98
C ARG A 29 -18.88 -9.13 5.13
N ASP A 30 -18.33 -9.61 4.01
CA ASP A 30 -17.13 -10.44 3.93
C ASP A 30 -15.92 -9.67 3.37
N TYR A 31 -15.98 -8.33 3.37
CA TYR A 31 -14.92 -7.43 2.88
C TYR A 31 -14.60 -7.60 1.38
N ASP A 32 -15.53 -8.17 0.60
CA ASP A 32 -15.36 -8.30 -0.84
C ASP A 32 -15.61 -6.96 -1.55
N LEU A 33 -14.75 -6.67 -2.53
CA LEU A 33 -14.83 -5.47 -3.36
C LEU A 33 -15.73 -5.69 -4.58
N CYS A 34 -16.76 -4.86 -4.74
CA CYS A 34 -17.61 -4.88 -5.91
C CYS A 34 -16.87 -4.39 -7.16
N PRO A 35 -16.69 -5.19 -8.22
CA PRO A 35 -16.01 -4.77 -9.45
C PRO A 35 -16.80 -3.78 -10.31
N VAL A 36 -18.04 -3.45 -9.94
CA VAL A 36 -18.92 -2.52 -10.69
C VAL A 36 -18.89 -1.11 -10.11
N CYS A 37 -18.82 -0.98 -8.78
CA CYS A 37 -18.84 0.31 -8.09
C CYS A 37 -17.66 0.54 -7.14
N CYS A 38 -16.77 -0.44 -6.98
CA CYS A 38 -15.66 -0.44 -6.01
C CYS A 38 -16.08 -0.28 -4.55
N TRP A 39 -17.33 -0.62 -4.19
CA TRP A 39 -17.72 -0.70 -2.78
C TRP A 39 -17.22 -1.99 -2.15
N GLU A 40 -16.49 -1.89 -1.04
CA GLU A 40 -16.09 -2.99 -0.15
C GLU A 40 -17.18 -3.25 0.88
N ASP A 41 -17.77 -4.45 0.88
CA ASP A 41 -18.88 -4.81 1.78
C ASP A 41 -18.36 -5.26 3.15
N GLU A 42 -18.03 -4.29 4.00
CA GLU A 42 -17.61 -4.51 5.41
C GLU A 42 -18.79 -4.59 6.40
N GLY A 43 -20.02 -4.33 5.93
CA GLY A 43 -21.23 -4.55 6.73
C GLY A 43 -21.59 -3.49 7.76
N LEU A 44 -21.04 -2.28 7.64
CA LEU A 44 -21.42 -1.11 8.44
C LEU A 44 -22.88 -0.68 8.21
N GLU A 45 -23.41 0.11 9.14
CA GLU A 45 -24.70 0.78 8.93
C GLU A 45 -24.60 1.83 7.81
N PRO A 46 -25.70 2.14 7.09
CA PRO A 46 -25.61 2.95 5.88
C PRO A 46 -25.08 4.38 6.06
N TRP A 47 -25.26 4.95 7.25
CA TRP A 47 -24.84 6.30 7.65
C TRP A 47 -23.51 6.32 8.40
N GLU A 48 -22.87 5.17 8.61
CA GLU A 48 -21.53 5.11 9.21
C GLU A 48 -20.47 5.35 8.13
N PHE A 49 -19.38 6.04 8.53
CA PHE A 49 -18.27 6.29 7.63
C PHE A 49 -17.49 4.99 7.36
N SER A 50 -17.31 4.67 6.09
CA SER A 50 -16.48 3.55 5.69
C SER A 50 -15.06 4.02 5.36
N GLY A 51 -14.09 3.62 6.17
CA GLY A 51 -12.67 3.92 5.94
C GLY A 51 -12.16 3.42 4.57
N PRO A 52 -12.33 2.13 4.24
CA PRO A 52 -11.91 1.58 2.95
C PRO A 52 -12.61 2.22 1.74
N ASN A 53 -13.89 2.58 1.90
CA ASN A 53 -14.67 3.18 0.82
C ASN A 53 -14.58 4.70 0.76
N GLY A 54 -14.05 5.37 1.79
CA GLY A 54 -13.85 6.83 1.87
C GLY A 54 -15.12 7.68 1.90
N GLN A 55 -16.28 7.09 2.22
CA GLN A 55 -17.59 7.75 2.33
C GLN A 55 -18.62 6.80 2.97
N THR A 56 -19.76 7.33 3.40
CA THR A 56 -20.91 6.50 3.81
C THR A 56 -21.56 5.74 2.63
N LEU A 57 -22.29 4.66 2.92
CA LEU A 57 -23.03 3.90 1.90
C LEU A 57 -24.17 4.73 1.29
N VAL A 58 -24.81 5.60 2.07
CA VAL A 58 -25.84 6.55 1.59
C VAL A 58 -25.27 7.44 0.48
N HIS A 59 -24.09 8.03 0.70
CA HIS A 59 -23.42 8.85 -0.30
C HIS A 59 -22.91 8.03 -1.48
N ALA A 60 -22.37 6.83 -1.24
CA ALA A 60 -21.91 5.95 -2.31
C ALA A 60 -23.04 5.51 -3.26
N GLN A 61 -24.21 5.17 -2.73
CA GLN A 61 -25.38 4.83 -3.57
C GLN A 61 -25.79 6.02 -4.45
N HIS A 62 -25.84 7.22 -3.88
CA HIS A 62 -26.18 8.42 -4.62
C HIS A 62 -25.15 8.74 -5.71
N ALA A 63 -23.86 8.77 -5.35
CA ALA A 63 -22.74 9.00 -6.25
C ALA A 63 -22.71 7.99 -7.42
N TYR A 64 -23.00 6.72 -7.14
CA TYR A 64 -23.12 5.69 -8.18
C TYR A 64 -24.28 5.96 -9.14
N LEU A 65 -25.44 6.33 -8.61
CA LEU A 65 -26.66 6.57 -9.41
C LEU A 65 -26.61 7.87 -10.20
N SER A 66 -25.93 8.91 -9.69
CA SER A 66 -25.76 10.20 -10.37
C SER A 66 -24.56 10.23 -11.32
N ASP A 67 -23.81 9.14 -11.42
CA ASP A 67 -22.51 9.06 -12.11
C ASP A 67 -21.46 10.07 -11.60
N ASP A 68 -21.64 10.58 -10.38
CA ASP A 68 -20.78 11.56 -9.72
C ASP A 68 -19.90 10.87 -8.68
N ARG A 69 -19.05 9.96 -9.15
CA ARG A 69 -18.23 9.12 -8.28
C ARG A 69 -16.94 9.85 -7.88
N PRO A 70 -16.61 9.98 -6.58
CA PRO A 70 -15.47 10.76 -6.12
C PRO A 70 -14.11 10.12 -6.47
N TYR A 71 -14.08 8.82 -6.81
CA TYR A 71 -12.85 8.12 -7.17
C TYR A 71 -12.69 8.01 -8.67
N ASN A 72 -11.53 8.45 -9.18
CA ASN A 72 -11.08 8.14 -10.53
C ASN A 72 -11.02 6.61 -10.68
N GLN A 73 -11.90 6.07 -11.53
CA GLN A 73 -11.88 4.66 -11.92
C GLN A 73 -10.53 4.38 -12.60
N ARG A 74 -9.57 3.86 -11.84
CA ARG A 74 -8.35 3.34 -12.47
C ARG A 74 -8.76 2.24 -13.43
N GLU A 75 -8.34 2.36 -14.70
CA GLU A 75 -8.56 1.33 -15.71
C GLU A 75 -8.17 -0.04 -15.14
N GLY A 76 -9.14 -0.97 -15.09
CA GLY A 76 -8.96 -2.33 -14.57
C GLY A 76 -9.58 -2.62 -13.20
N ASN A 77 -9.86 -1.61 -12.36
CA ASN A 77 -10.49 -1.83 -11.04
C ASN A 77 -12.04 -1.77 -11.09
N VAL A 78 -12.59 -1.01 -12.04
CA VAL A 78 -14.03 -0.89 -12.28
C VAL A 78 -14.37 -1.39 -13.67
N ARG A 79 -15.49 -2.11 -13.81
CA ARG A 79 -16.02 -2.59 -15.09
C ARG A 79 -17.55 -2.52 -15.11
N ALA A 80 -18.11 -2.54 -16.31
CA ALA A 80 -19.55 -2.75 -16.47
C ALA A 80 -20.00 -4.10 -15.86
N PRO A 81 -21.24 -4.19 -15.35
CA PRO A 81 -21.82 -5.45 -14.90
C PRO A 81 -21.90 -6.44 -16.07
N ARG A 82 -21.66 -7.73 -15.80
CA ARG A 82 -21.81 -8.81 -16.78
C ARG A 82 -23.28 -9.22 -16.91
N LYS A 83 -23.62 -9.89 -18.00
CA LYS A 83 -25.00 -10.34 -18.27
C LYS A 83 -25.61 -11.20 -17.14
N GLN A 84 -24.80 -12.03 -16.51
CA GLN A 84 -25.21 -12.89 -15.39
C GLN A 84 -25.26 -12.17 -14.04
N GLU A 85 -24.67 -10.98 -13.93
CA GLU A 85 -24.65 -10.16 -12.72
C GLU A 85 -25.87 -9.24 -12.76
N ALA A 86 -27.08 -9.79 -12.86
CA ALA A 86 -28.28 -8.99 -12.85
C ALA A 86 -28.39 -8.18 -11.55
N ARG A 87 -28.95 -6.98 -11.63
CA ARG A 87 -29.31 -6.21 -10.43
C ARG A 87 -30.39 -6.97 -9.67
N ASP A 88 -30.27 -7.01 -8.36
CA ASP A 88 -31.30 -7.62 -7.52
C ASP A 88 -32.61 -6.83 -7.65
N PRO A 89 -33.74 -7.47 -8.03
CA PRO A 89 -35.02 -6.78 -8.18
C PRO A 89 -35.54 -6.16 -6.88
N ASP A 90 -35.13 -6.71 -5.73
CA ASP A 90 -35.53 -6.20 -4.41
C ASP A 90 -34.58 -5.11 -3.91
N TRP A 91 -33.46 -4.86 -4.60
CA TRP A 91 -32.57 -3.76 -4.25
C TRP A 91 -33.20 -2.43 -4.63
N GLN A 92 -33.24 -1.51 -3.67
CA GLN A 92 -33.65 -0.13 -3.85
C GLN A 92 -32.62 0.78 -3.16
N PRO A 93 -32.34 1.98 -3.71
CA PRO A 93 -31.52 2.94 -3.00
C PRO A 93 -32.25 3.42 -1.74
N PHE A 94 -31.48 3.84 -0.73
CA PHE A 94 -32.05 4.45 0.47
C PHE A 94 -32.81 5.73 0.12
N GLU A 95 -33.97 5.90 0.72
CA GLU A 95 -34.69 7.18 0.66
C GLU A 95 -33.85 8.26 1.37
N ARG A 96 -33.51 9.33 0.66
CA ARG A 96 -32.70 10.43 1.18
C ARG A 96 -33.53 11.38 2.03
N THR A 97 -33.99 10.92 3.20
CA THR A 97 -34.64 11.82 4.17
C THR A 97 -33.62 12.83 4.71
N PRO A 98 -34.05 14.05 5.10
CA PRO A 98 -33.15 15.04 5.69
C PRO A 98 -32.35 14.51 6.88
N GLU A 99 -32.97 13.68 7.72
CA GLU A 99 -32.33 13.09 8.90
C GLU A 99 -31.24 12.09 8.52
N LEU A 100 -31.49 11.22 7.54
CA LEU A 100 -30.49 10.25 7.08
C LEU A 100 -29.29 10.94 6.44
N VAL A 101 -29.55 11.94 5.60
CA VAL A 101 -28.50 12.73 4.94
C VAL A 101 -27.68 13.48 5.98
N ALA A 102 -28.33 14.15 6.95
CA ALA A 102 -27.61 14.87 8.00
C ALA A 102 -26.68 13.94 8.83
N ARG A 103 -27.12 12.71 9.14
CA ARG A 103 -26.28 11.72 9.83
C ARG A 103 -25.08 11.28 8.98
N ALA A 104 -25.30 11.05 7.69
CA ALA A 104 -24.24 10.67 6.77
C ALA A 104 -23.21 11.81 6.57
N ASP A 105 -23.69 13.04 6.41
CA ASP A 105 -22.86 14.25 6.31
C ASP A 105 -22.03 14.47 7.60
N GLU A 106 -22.63 14.25 8.77
CA GLU A 106 -21.93 14.36 10.05
C GLU A 106 -20.80 13.33 10.17
N ALA A 107 -21.05 12.08 9.76
CA ALA A 107 -20.05 11.01 9.77
C ALA A 107 -18.86 11.31 8.83
N ASP A 108 -19.13 11.76 7.59
CA ASP A 108 -18.09 12.18 6.66
C ASP A 108 -17.28 13.36 7.23
N ALA A 109 -17.97 14.36 7.79
CA ALA A 109 -17.32 15.53 8.37
C ALA A 109 -16.49 15.21 9.63
N GLU A 110 -16.91 14.23 10.43
CA GLU A 110 -16.15 13.75 11.58
C GLU A 110 -14.85 13.08 11.13
N PHE A 111 -14.92 12.16 10.17
CA PHE A 111 -13.74 11.50 9.61
C PHE A 111 -12.72 12.50 9.07
N GLU A 112 -13.17 13.50 8.30
CA GLU A 112 -12.27 14.54 7.75
C GLU A 112 -11.58 15.36 8.86
N ARG A 113 -12.30 15.68 9.96
CA ARG A 113 -11.71 16.37 11.11
C ARG A 113 -10.64 15.52 11.79
N GLU A 114 -10.92 14.23 12.00
CA GLU A 114 -9.96 13.29 12.60
C GLU A 114 -8.73 13.09 11.70
N TYR A 115 -8.95 12.92 10.40
CA TYR A 115 -7.90 12.75 9.41
C TYR A 115 -6.98 13.97 9.32
N GLU A 116 -7.54 15.19 9.30
CA GLU A 116 -6.72 16.41 9.30
C GLU A 116 -5.98 16.60 10.65
N ALA A 117 -6.59 16.19 11.77
CA ALA A 117 -5.92 16.21 13.07
C ALA A 117 -4.74 15.21 13.11
N ASP A 118 -4.91 14.00 12.58
CA ASP A 118 -3.83 13.01 12.44
C ASP A 118 -2.73 13.52 11.51
N ARG A 119 -3.09 14.05 10.34
CA ARG A 119 -2.11 14.65 9.41
C ARG A 119 -1.30 15.76 10.07
N ARG A 120 -1.93 16.63 10.87
CA ARG A 120 -1.22 17.67 11.63
C ARG A 120 -0.29 17.06 12.68
N ARG A 121 -0.77 16.08 13.46
CA ARG A 121 0.05 15.36 14.45
C ARG A 121 1.28 14.72 13.82
N VAL A 122 1.10 13.97 12.73
CA VAL A 122 2.20 13.33 11.99
C VAL A 122 3.19 14.38 11.46
N ALA A 123 2.70 15.53 10.97
CA ALA A 123 3.57 16.62 10.53
C ALA A 123 4.41 17.21 11.68
N GLU A 124 3.81 17.38 12.87
CA GLU A 124 4.50 17.83 14.08
C GLU A 124 5.53 16.80 14.56
N GLU A 125 5.21 15.50 14.53
CA GLU A 125 6.14 14.41 14.86
C GLU A 125 7.34 14.37 13.91
N ILE A 126 7.10 14.53 12.60
CA ILE A 126 8.16 14.62 11.59
C ILE A 126 9.02 15.87 11.81
N ALA A 127 8.41 17.00 12.15
CA ALA A 127 9.13 18.23 12.44
C ALA A 127 10.00 18.11 13.71
N ALA A 128 9.53 17.37 14.72
CA ALA A 128 10.25 17.13 15.96
C ALA A 128 11.45 16.17 15.79
N ASP A 129 11.35 15.15 14.94
CA ASP A 129 12.46 14.24 14.61
C ASP A 129 12.66 14.07 13.09
N PRO A 130 13.26 15.07 12.40
CA PRO A 130 13.39 15.07 10.95
C PRO A 130 14.31 13.95 10.42
N LYS A 131 15.13 13.35 11.28
CA LYS A 131 15.99 12.21 10.91
C LYS A 131 15.26 10.87 11.03
N GLY A 132 14.10 10.85 11.71
CA GLY A 132 13.25 9.70 11.89
C GLY A 132 13.85 8.58 12.76
N PRO A 133 13.14 7.46 12.90
CA PRO A 133 13.52 6.38 13.81
C PRO A 133 14.85 5.70 13.45
N MET A 134 15.29 5.80 12.18
CA MET A 134 16.57 5.23 11.73
C MET A 134 17.76 6.17 11.91
N LYS A 135 17.61 7.29 12.63
CA LYS A 135 18.67 8.31 12.76
C LYS A 135 20.01 7.77 13.27
N GLU A 136 19.98 6.84 14.23
CA GLU A 136 21.20 6.24 14.79
C GLU A 136 21.86 5.27 13.82
N TYR A 137 21.07 4.38 13.21
CA TYR A 137 21.55 3.48 12.15
C TYR A 137 22.16 4.28 11.00
N ASN A 138 21.46 5.30 10.52
CA ASN A 138 21.91 6.15 9.43
C ASN A 138 23.19 6.90 9.79
N ALA A 139 23.32 7.39 11.03
CA ALA A 139 24.54 8.03 11.52
C ALA A 139 25.71 7.05 11.57
N ALA A 140 25.49 5.82 12.05
CA ALA A 140 26.53 4.78 12.11
C ALA A 140 26.99 4.34 10.72
N VAL A 141 26.05 4.16 9.77
CA VAL A 141 26.38 3.85 8.38
C VAL A 141 27.14 4.99 7.72
N ALA A 142 26.73 6.24 7.92
CA ALA A 142 27.44 7.42 7.41
C ALA A 142 28.87 7.52 7.96
N ALA A 143 29.07 7.24 9.26
CA ALA A 143 30.38 7.22 9.89
C ALA A 143 31.28 6.10 9.33
N LEU A 144 30.72 4.92 9.01
CA LEU A 144 31.45 3.88 8.31
C LEU A 144 31.80 4.30 6.87
N GLN A 145 30.85 4.90 6.16
CA GLN A 145 31.03 5.34 4.77
C GLN A 145 32.14 6.37 4.62
N ALA A 146 32.25 7.32 5.55
CA ALA A 146 33.26 8.39 5.54
C ALA A 146 34.72 7.89 5.55
N ARG A 147 34.96 6.65 6.02
CA ARG A 147 36.29 6.02 6.07
C ARG A 147 36.38 4.71 5.30
N ALA A 148 35.34 4.35 4.55
CA ALA A 148 35.25 3.03 3.92
C ALA A 148 36.25 2.83 2.78
N SER A 149 36.70 3.91 2.13
CA SER A 149 37.73 3.88 1.08
C SER A 149 39.09 3.44 1.59
N ASP A 150 39.36 3.66 2.88
CA ASP A 150 40.66 3.39 3.50
C ASP A 150 40.71 2.00 4.13
N LEU A 151 39.58 1.28 4.14
CA LEU A 151 39.43 -0.01 4.78
C LEU A 151 39.31 -1.15 3.75
N PRO A 152 39.82 -2.35 4.06
CA PRO A 152 39.54 -3.53 3.25
C PRO A 152 38.03 -3.82 3.20
N TYR A 153 37.52 -4.19 2.03
CA TYR A 153 36.12 -4.55 1.81
C TYR A 153 35.54 -5.53 2.87
N ARG A 154 36.33 -6.54 3.26
CA ARG A 154 35.88 -7.54 4.26
C ARG A 154 35.63 -6.91 5.63
N GLU A 155 36.42 -5.91 5.99
CA GLU A 155 36.27 -5.17 7.23
C GLU A 155 35.03 -4.28 7.18
N VAL A 156 34.83 -3.53 6.08
CA VAL A 156 33.61 -2.74 5.85
C VAL A 156 32.36 -3.63 5.93
N LYS A 157 32.37 -4.82 5.31
CA LYS A 157 31.27 -5.80 5.39
C LYS A 157 31.03 -6.32 6.81
N GLY A 158 32.09 -6.53 7.58
CA GLY A 158 32.01 -6.93 8.99
C GLY A 158 31.35 -5.86 9.86
N GLN A 159 31.85 -4.62 9.75
CA GLN A 159 31.33 -3.48 10.51
C GLN A 159 29.90 -3.13 10.12
N LEU A 160 29.59 -3.12 8.81
CA LEU A 160 28.24 -2.87 8.33
C LEU A 160 27.24 -3.90 8.85
N ARG A 161 27.62 -5.19 8.86
CA ARG A 161 26.79 -6.26 9.45
C ARG A 161 26.57 -6.07 10.95
N HIS A 162 27.60 -5.62 11.68
CA HIS A 162 27.46 -5.32 13.09
C HIS A 162 26.49 -4.16 13.31
N ILE A 163 26.66 -3.02 12.61
CA ILE A 163 25.74 -1.88 12.64
C ILE A 163 24.31 -2.32 12.34
N SER A 164 24.14 -3.08 11.26
CA SER A 164 22.86 -3.64 10.82
C SER A 164 22.16 -4.44 11.92
N ASN A 165 22.89 -5.37 12.56
CA ASN A 165 22.32 -6.19 13.63
C ASN A 165 22.02 -5.39 14.90
N THR A 166 22.92 -4.49 15.31
CA THR A 166 22.76 -3.67 16.51
C THR A 166 21.52 -2.78 16.45
N HIS A 167 21.18 -2.27 15.27
CA HIS A 167 20.00 -1.44 15.06
C HIS A 167 18.77 -2.22 14.57
N GLY A 168 18.77 -3.55 14.62
CA GLY A 168 17.59 -4.36 14.26
C GLY A 168 17.27 -4.40 12.76
N VAL A 169 18.25 -4.13 11.89
CA VAL A 169 18.12 -4.14 10.43
C VAL A 169 18.95 -5.29 9.83
N PRO A 170 18.57 -6.56 9.99
CA PRO A 170 19.39 -7.68 9.52
C PRO A 170 19.33 -7.82 7.98
N TRP A 171 20.17 -7.06 7.28
CA TRP A 171 20.27 -7.16 5.82
C TRP A 171 20.77 -8.52 5.35
N SER A 172 20.32 -8.93 4.17
CA SER A 172 20.80 -10.16 3.53
C SER A 172 22.30 -10.09 3.21
N ALA A 173 22.96 -11.25 3.16
CA ALA A 173 24.38 -11.32 2.81
C ALA A 173 24.70 -10.68 1.43
N ALA A 174 23.77 -10.77 0.48
CA ALA A 174 23.89 -10.17 -0.84
C ALA A 174 23.79 -8.64 -0.81
N HIS A 175 22.94 -8.08 0.08
CA HIS A 175 22.84 -6.64 0.28
C HIS A 175 24.11 -6.09 0.94
N LEU A 176 24.55 -6.71 2.04
CA LEU A 176 25.79 -6.37 2.73
C LEU A 176 27.00 -6.46 1.79
N GLU A 177 27.02 -7.45 0.90
CA GLU A 177 28.06 -7.57 -0.10
C GLU A 177 28.11 -6.39 -1.06
N LEU A 178 27.00 -6.08 -1.73
CA LEU A 178 27.00 -5.01 -2.73
C LEU A 178 27.25 -3.65 -2.09
N GLN A 179 26.58 -3.36 -0.98
CA GLN A 179 26.73 -2.10 -0.26
C GLN A 179 28.18 -1.89 0.19
N SER A 180 28.80 -2.87 0.84
CA SER A 180 30.21 -2.71 1.27
C SER A 180 31.17 -2.54 0.10
N ARG A 181 30.91 -3.14 -1.07
CA ARG A 181 31.73 -2.90 -2.27
C ARG A 181 31.59 -1.47 -2.79
N LEU A 182 30.38 -0.93 -2.76
CA LEU A 182 30.10 0.46 -3.17
C LEU A 182 30.65 1.47 -2.16
N MET A 183 30.63 1.15 -0.86
CA MET A 183 31.23 1.99 0.18
C MET A 183 32.76 2.06 0.03
N THR A 184 33.43 0.94 -0.27
CA THR A 184 34.89 0.92 -0.48
C THR A 184 35.29 1.52 -1.84
N ASN A 185 34.46 1.36 -2.87
CA ASN A 185 34.71 1.95 -4.19
C ASN A 185 33.38 2.34 -4.84
N GLU A 186 33.10 3.65 -4.86
CA GLU A 186 31.85 4.18 -5.42
C GLU A 186 31.67 3.83 -6.91
N ASN A 187 32.78 3.63 -7.64
CA ASN A 187 32.77 3.25 -9.04
C ASN A 187 32.76 1.73 -9.28
N TYR A 188 32.57 0.90 -8.23
CA TYR A 188 32.56 -0.57 -8.34
C TYR A 188 31.66 -1.08 -9.48
N TYR A 189 30.49 -0.46 -9.66
CA TYR A 189 29.53 -0.84 -10.70
C TYR A 189 30.07 -0.69 -12.12
N ARG A 190 30.99 0.27 -12.39
CA ARG A 190 31.53 0.52 -13.73
C ARG A 190 32.33 -0.68 -14.24
N GLY A 191 33.09 -1.35 -13.36
CA GLY A 191 33.83 -2.57 -13.70
C GLY A 191 33.02 -3.87 -13.55
N HIS A 192 31.81 -3.80 -13.00
CA HIS A 192 31.02 -4.97 -12.60
C HIS A 192 29.54 -4.86 -13.01
N LEU A 193 29.27 -4.24 -14.17
CA LEU A 193 27.93 -3.91 -14.64
C LEU A 193 26.98 -5.12 -14.60
N LEU A 194 27.41 -6.27 -15.12
CA LEU A 194 26.59 -7.48 -15.12
C LEU A 194 26.24 -7.97 -13.71
N ARG A 195 27.17 -7.85 -12.75
CA ARG A 195 26.90 -8.25 -11.36
C ARG A 195 25.94 -7.29 -10.68
N THR A 196 26.11 -5.99 -10.88
CA THR A 196 25.21 -4.96 -10.34
C THR A 196 23.81 -5.08 -10.94
N LEU A 197 23.70 -5.27 -12.25
CA LEU A 197 22.42 -5.47 -12.94
C LEU A 197 21.74 -6.77 -12.48
N SER A 198 22.49 -7.87 -12.38
CA SER A 198 21.97 -9.14 -11.86
C SER A 198 21.43 -8.99 -10.44
N TRP A 199 22.14 -8.26 -9.58
CA TRP A 199 21.67 -7.94 -8.24
C TRP A 199 20.38 -7.12 -8.27
N MET A 200 20.31 -6.06 -9.10
CA MET A 200 19.12 -5.22 -9.22
C MET A 200 17.90 -6.02 -9.68
N VAL A 201 18.06 -6.90 -10.67
CA VAL A 201 16.98 -7.77 -11.17
C VAL A 201 16.51 -8.76 -10.10
N ARG A 202 17.44 -9.31 -9.31
CA ARG A 202 17.13 -10.34 -8.31
C ARG A 202 16.53 -9.78 -7.03
N TYR A 203 16.91 -8.56 -6.64
CA TYR A 203 16.62 -8.01 -5.30
C TYR A 203 15.83 -6.69 -5.32
N SER A 204 15.38 -6.22 -6.49
CA SER A 204 14.53 -5.04 -6.64
C SER A 204 13.33 -5.32 -7.54
N GLN A 205 12.18 -4.71 -7.25
CA GLN A 205 11.03 -4.71 -8.16
C GLN A 205 11.13 -3.52 -9.13
N PRO A 206 10.48 -3.57 -10.32
CA PRO A 206 10.53 -2.46 -11.27
C PRO A 206 10.12 -1.11 -10.66
N ARG A 207 9.09 -1.10 -9.80
CA ARG A 207 8.57 0.10 -9.13
C ARG A 207 9.50 0.64 -8.03
N THR A 208 10.32 -0.21 -7.42
CA THR A 208 11.20 0.16 -6.31
C THR A 208 12.68 0.23 -6.69
N CYS A 209 13.02 -0.05 -7.96
CA CYS A 209 14.40 -0.13 -8.46
C CYS A 209 15.23 1.12 -8.12
N ARG A 210 14.66 2.33 -8.31
CA ARG A 210 15.35 3.58 -7.97
C ARG A 210 15.61 3.73 -6.46
N GLN A 211 14.62 3.44 -5.64
CA GLN A 211 14.74 3.50 -4.20
C GLN A 211 15.77 2.48 -3.71
N ARG A 212 15.68 1.24 -4.20
CA ARG A 212 16.57 0.16 -3.77
C ARG A 212 18.02 0.42 -4.17
N TRP A 213 18.24 1.02 -5.34
CA TRP A 213 19.56 1.48 -5.76
C TRP A 213 20.09 2.58 -4.83
N HIS A 214 19.25 3.56 -4.46
CA HIS A 214 19.63 4.62 -3.54
C HIS A 214 20.02 4.04 -2.17
N GLU A 215 19.17 3.21 -1.57
CA GLU A 215 19.42 2.57 -0.27
C GLU A 215 20.72 1.78 -0.24
N VAL A 216 21.04 1.04 -1.31
CA VAL A 216 22.28 0.24 -1.37
C VAL A 216 23.52 1.11 -1.59
N ARG A 217 23.38 2.25 -2.27
CA ARG A 217 24.51 3.16 -2.54
C ARG A 217 24.83 4.04 -1.33
N THR A 218 23.81 4.56 -0.65
CA THR A 218 23.99 5.41 0.54
C THR A 218 24.05 4.59 1.82
N GLY A 219 23.48 3.39 1.81
CA GLY A 219 23.29 2.58 3.01
C GLY A 219 22.25 3.12 3.98
N THR A 220 21.70 4.30 3.70
CA THR A 220 20.74 4.99 4.55
C THR A 220 19.33 4.50 4.26
N ILE A 221 18.56 4.35 5.34
CA ILE A 221 17.14 4.04 5.29
C ILE A 221 16.40 5.31 5.61
N HIS A 222 15.69 5.82 4.62
CA HIS A 222 14.72 6.88 4.83
C HIS A 222 13.34 6.25 4.74
N PHE A 223 12.63 6.23 5.86
CA PHE A 223 11.18 6.04 5.80
C PHE A 223 10.61 7.32 5.21
N GLY A 224 10.40 7.32 3.90
CA GLY A 224 9.55 8.33 3.29
C GLY A 224 8.13 8.10 3.81
N PHE A 225 7.74 8.79 4.87
CA PHE A 225 6.32 8.89 5.29
C PHE A 225 5.53 9.87 4.40
N ALA A 226 5.94 10.01 3.14
CA ALA A 226 5.28 10.86 2.17
C ALA A 226 5.71 10.45 0.76
N ARG A 227 4.78 9.86 0.01
CA ARG A 227 4.47 10.22 -1.39
C ARG A 227 3.05 9.85 -1.71
#